data_AF-A0A3B9X4I2-F1
#
_entry.id   AF-A0A3B9X4I2-F1
#
_cell.length_a   1.000
_cell.length_b   1.000
_cell.length_c   1.000
_cell.angle_alpha   90.00
_cell.angle_beta   90.00
_cell.angle_gamma   90.00
#
_symmetry.space_group_name_H-M   'P 1'
#
loop_
_entity.id
_entity.type
_entity.pdbx_description
1 polymer ?
#
loop_
_entity_poly.entity_id
_entity_poly.type
_entity_poly.pdbx_seq_one_letter_code
_entity_poly.pdbx_strand_id
1 'polypeptide(L)'
;GLLIRNTDQRSKDYGKIKDQFRPAHADFTYQKKYGIRDYRGGGRSSARETAMRVAAGAIAKKYLKETCGTEIRGYLSQLGPISAETVDFDEIERNPFFCPDASKVEAMEEYMAALSKEGNSIGAKISVLATSVPVGLGEPVFDRLDADLAKALMSINAVKG
;
A
#
# COMPACT_ATOMS: atom_id res chain seq x y z
N GLY A 1 -14.78 2.52 -18.33
CA GLY A 1 -13.39 2.36 -17.85
C GLY A 1 -12.99 3.59 -17.05
N LEU A 2 -12.05 3.45 -16.11
CA LEU A 2 -11.53 4.55 -15.30
C LEU A 2 -10.20 5.05 -15.89
N LEU A 3 -9.97 6.37 -15.90
CA LEU A 3 -8.74 7.00 -16.38
C LEU A 3 -8.24 8.05 -15.38
N ILE A 4 -7.01 7.90 -14.90
CA ILE A 4 -6.35 8.87 -14.02
C ILE A 4 -5.17 9.49 -14.77
N ARG A 5 -5.25 10.79 -15.09
CA ARG A 5 -4.17 11.53 -15.76
C ARG A 5 -3.06 11.87 -14.77
N ASN A 6 -1.80 11.74 -15.19
CA ASN A 6 -0.64 12.15 -14.39
C ASN A 6 -0.24 13.58 -14.77
N THR A 7 -0.18 14.48 -13.79
CA THR A 7 0.18 15.90 -13.97
C THR A 7 1.60 16.22 -13.54
N ASP A 8 2.28 15.33 -12.78
CA ASP A 8 3.54 15.62 -12.09
C ASP A 8 4.74 14.83 -12.61
N GLN A 9 4.81 14.59 -13.92
CA GLN A 9 5.92 13.83 -14.50
C GLN A 9 7.22 14.66 -14.53
N ARG A 10 8.12 14.44 -13.57
CA ARG A 10 9.48 15.02 -13.58
C ARG A 10 10.48 14.03 -14.18
N SER A 11 10.66 14.08 -15.50
CA SER A 11 11.52 13.13 -16.23
C SER A 11 13.02 13.34 -16.06
N LYS A 12 13.46 14.50 -15.57
CA LYS A 12 14.88 14.91 -15.52
C LYS A 12 15.70 14.27 -14.39
N ASP A 13 15.07 13.74 -13.34
CA ASP A 13 15.77 13.29 -12.13
C ASP A 13 16.37 11.87 -12.22
N TYR A 14 16.13 11.14 -13.32
CA TYR A 14 16.44 9.70 -13.44
C TYR A 14 17.73 9.36 -14.21
N GLY A 15 18.49 10.37 -14.66
CA GLY A 15 19.67 10.16 -15.54
C GLY A 15 20.73 9.21 -14.95
N LYS A 16 21.00 9.31 -13.64
CA LYS A 16 22.01 8.48 -12.95
C LYS A 16 21.59 7.01 -12.76
N ILE A 17 20.29 6.71 -12.86
CA ILE A 17 19.73 5.38 -12.60
C ILE A 17 19.66 4.53 -13.88
N LYS A 18 19.93 5.15 -15.05
CA LYS A 18 19.90 4.48 -16.35
C LYS A 18 20.80 3.24 -16.40
N ASP A 19 21.98 3.35 -15.80
CA ASP A 19 23.01 2.32 -15.86
C ASP A 19 23.16 1.56 -14.52
N GLN A 20 22.23 1.76 -13.58
CA GLN A 20 22.25 1.12 -12.25
C GLN A 20 20.95 0.36 -11.99
N PHE A 21 21.04 -0.79 -11.32
CA PHE A 21 19.85 -1.50 -10.80
C PHE A 21 19.64 -1.10 -9.34
N ARG A 22 18.47 -0.56 -9.02
CA ARG A 22 18.18 -0.17 -7.63
C ARG A 22 17.97 -1.43 -6.78
N PRO A 23 18.67 -1.57 -5.63
CA PRO A 23 18.41 -2.64 -4.69
C PRO A 23 16.94 -2.68 -4.25
N ALA A 24 16.39 -3.88 -4.04
CA ALA A 24 14.99 -4.11 -3.67
C ALA A 24 13.91 -3.63 -4.67
N HIS A 25 14.29 -3.19 -5.88
CA HIS A 25 13.36 -2.86 -6.95
C HIS A 25 13.34 -3.92 -8.05
N ALA A 26 12.27 -3.90 -8.86
CA ALA A 26 12.06 -4.84 -9.96
C ALA A 26 12.96 -4.60 -11.18
N ASP A 27 13.90 -3.66 -11.11
CA ASP A 27 14.69 -3.22 -12.25
C ASP A 27 15.44 -4.38 -12.94
N PHE A 28 16.18 -5.18 -12.16
CA PHE A 28 16.97 -6.29 -12.68
C PHE A 28 16.08 -7.42 -13.21
N THR A 29 15.04 -7.78 -12.46
CA THR A 29 14.13 -8.88 -12.84
C THR A 29 13.35 -8.54 -14.11
N TYR A 30 12.93 -7.29 -14.30
CA TYR A 30 12.31 -6.83 -15.55
C TYR A 30 13.27 -6.92 -16.73
N GLN A 31 14.49 -6.39 -16.58
CA GLN A 31 15.50 -6.46 -17.64
C GLN A 31 15.80 -7.91 -18.04
N LYS A 32 15.91 -8.83 -17.06
CA LYS A 32 16.17 -10.25 -17.33
C LYS A 32 14.99 -10.97 -17.94
N LYS A 33 13.76 -10.66 -17.53
CA LYS A 33 12.55 -11.32 -18.05
C LYS A 33 12.16 -10.85 -19.45
N TYR A 34 12.28 -9.54 -19.73
CA TYR A 34 11.75 -8.94 -20.95
C TYR A 34 12.82 -8.39 -21.90
N GLY A 35 14.09 -8.37 -21.49
CA GLY A 35 15.19 -7.79 -22.27
C GLY A 35 15.19 -6.26 -22.33
N ILE A 36 14.18 -5.61 -21.76
CA ILE A 36 14.02 -4.16 -21.71
C ILE A 36 13.55 -3.71 -20.32
N ARG A 37 14.02 -2.54 -19.89
CA ARG A 37 13.65 -1.90 -18.62
C ARG A 37 13.45 -0.40 -18.84
N ASP A 38 12.38 0.12 -18.26
CA ASP A 38 12.23 1.57 -18.08
C ASP A 38 12.93 2.01 -16.79
N TYR A 39 14.12 2.59 -16.93
CA TYR A 39 14.93 3.07 -15.80
C TYR A 39 14.33 4.27 -15.06
N ARG A 40 13.31 4.93 -15.64
CA ARG A 40 12.63 6.07 -15.02
C ARG A 40 11.71 5.64 -13.86
N GLY A 41 11.65 4.35 -13.56
CA GLY A 41 10.82 3.81 -12.48
C GLY A 41 9.30 3.91 -12.74
N GLY A 42 8.92 4.20 -13.98
CA GLY A 42 7.53 4.23 -14.44
C GLY A 42 7.01 2.87 -14.91
N GLY A 43 5.72 2.80 -15.22
CA GLY A 43 5.10 1.60 -15.77
C GLY A 43 4.66 0.57 -14.72
N ARG A 44 4.64 -0.72 -15.11
CA ARG A 44 4.02 -1.81 -14.31
C ARG A 44 4.74 -2.15 -13.01
N SER A 45 5.98 -1.72 -12.82
CA SER A 45 6.73 -1.87 -11.56
C SER A 45 6.55 -0.68 -10.62
N SER A 46 5.82 0.36 -11.03
CA SER A 46 5.60 1.55 -10.22
C SER A 46 4.46 1.34 -9.23
N ALA A 47 4.61 1.91 -8.03
CA ALA A 47 3.50 2.03 -7.09
C ALA A 47 2.34 2.88 -7.66
N ARG A 48 2.52 3.65 -8.75
CA ARG A 48 1.44 4.41 -9.39
C ARG A 48 0.25 3.54 -9.82
N GLU A 49 0.47 2.26 -10.10
CA GLU A 49 -0.61 1.32 -10.42
C GLU A 49 -1.65 1.20 -9.29
N THR A 50 -1.26 1.41 -8.02
CA THR A 50 -2.19 1.36 -6.89
C THR A 50 -3.28 2.43 -6.97
N ALA A 51 -3.07 3.54 -7.69
CA ALA A 51 -4.12 4.54 -7.90
C ALA A 51 -5.35 3.94 -8.62
N MET A 52 -5.13 3.03 -9.57
CA MET A 52 -6.22 2.32 -10.23
C MET A 52 -6.88 1.30 -9.30
N ARG A 53 -6.09 0.62 -8.45
CA ARG A 53 -6.62 -0.30 -7.42
C ARG A 53 -7.51 0.43 -6.42
N VAL A 54 -7.10 1.62 -5.98
CA VAL A 54 -7.90 2.47 -5.07
C VAL A 54 -9.21 2.89 -5.75
N ALA A 55 -9.16 3.32 -7.00
CA ALA A 55 -10.37 3.74 -7.72
C ALA A 55 -11.36 2.57 -7.94
N ALA A 56 -10.87 1.39 -8.28
CA ALA A 56 -11.70 0.17 -8.36
C ALA A 56 -12.20 -0.26 -6.97
N GLY A 57 -11.34 -0.18 -5.95
CA GLY A 57 -11.66 -0.51 -4.56
C GLY A 57 -12.75 0.39 -3.98
N ALA A 58 -12.82 1.67 -4.36
CA ALA A 58 -13.89 2.58 -3.95
C ALA A 58 -15.27 2.10 -4.47
N ILE A 59 -15.32 1.62 -5.71
CA ILE A 59 -16.55 1.03 -6.29
C ILE A 59 -16.91 -0.26 -5.55
N ALA A 60 -15.95 -1.15 -5.32
CA ALA A 60 -16.17 -2.39 -4.60
C ALA A 60 -16.65 -2.15 -3.15
N LYS A 61 -16.02 -1.19 -2.44
CA LYS A 61 -16.41 -0.81 -1.07
C LYS A 61 -17.84 -0.25 -1.03
N LYS A 62 -18.23 0.57 -2.02
CA LYS A 62 -19.60 1.06 -2.14
C LYS A 62 -20.59 -0.09 -2.35
N TYR A 63 -20.32 -0.96 -3.31
CA TYR A 63 -21.16 -2.12 -3.61
C TYR A 63 -21.35 -3.01 -2.37
N LEU A 64 -20.26 -3.42 -1.72
CA LEU A 64 -20.30 -4.25 -0.52
C LEU A 64 -21.11 -3.63 0.62
N LYS A 65 -20.97 -2.31 0.82
CA LYS A 65 -21.76 -1.58 1.81
C LYS A 65 -23.25 -1.60 1.47
N GLU A 66 -23.60 -1.33 0.20
CA GLU A 66 -25.00 -1.26 -0.24
C GLU A 66 -25.70 -2.62 -0.30
N THR A 67 -24.99 -3.68 -0.70
CA THR A 67 -25.60 -5.01 -0.91
C THR A 67 -25.64 -5.87 0.33
N CYS A 68 -24.63 -5.77 1.20
CA CYS A 68 -24.51 -6.66 2.36
C CYS A 68 -24.11 -5.94 3.66
N GLY A 69 -24.05 -4.60 3.66
CA GLY A 69 -23.70 -3.83 4.85
C GLY A 69 -22.24 -3.99 5.29
N THR A 70 -21.39 -4.59 4.45
CA THR A 70 -19.98 -4.84 4.79
C THR A 70 -19.20 -3.53 4.79
N GLU A 71 -18.48 -3.26 5.88
CA GLU A 71 -17.58 -2.12 5.96
C GLU A 71 -16.12 -2.58 6.02
N ILE A 72 -15.26 -1.92 5.23
CA ILE A 72 -13.83 -2.19 5.19
C ILE A 72 -13.08 -0.94 5.65
N ARG A 73 -12.23 -1.10 6.66
CA ARG A 73 -11.38 -0.04 7.24
C ARG A 73 -9.93 -0.50 7.25
N GLY A 74 -9.00 0.42 7.05
CA GLY A 74 -7.57 0.14 7.14
C GLY A 74 -6.86 1.26 7.88
N TYR A 75 -5.83 0.92 8.64
CA TYR A 75 -5.07 1.88 9.45
C TYR A 75 -3.63 1.43 9.63
N LEU A 76 -2.73 2.37 9.92
CA LEU A 76 -1.35 2.08 10.26
C LEU A 76 -1.30 1.55 11.70
N SER A 77 -0.92 0.28 11.86
CA SER A 77 -0.81 -0.36 13.17
C SER A 77 0.59 -0.26 13.76
N GLN A 78 1.61 -0.05 12.92
CA GLN A 78 3.00 0.08 13.36
C GLN A 78 3.84 0.84 12.33
N LEU A 79 4.71 1.72 12.80
CA LEU A 79 5.74 2.41 12.02
C LEU A 79 7.11 2.13 12.65
N GLY A 80 7.95 1.34 11.96
CA GLY A 80 9.22 0.90 12.56
C GLY A 80 9.02 0.26 13.94
N PRO A 81 9.65 0.77 15.01
CA PRO A 81 9.48 0.24 16.36
C PRO A 81 8.21 0.72 17.08
N ILE A 82 7.50 1.72 16.55
CA ILE A 82 6.35 2.35 17.21
C ILE A 82 5.07 1.63 16.80
N SER A 83 4.42 0.97 17.75
CA SER A 83 3.16 0.25 17.52
C SER A 83 1.98 0.99 18.16
N ALA A 84 0.84 1.00 17.48
CA ALA A 84 -0.43 1.41 18.07
C ALA A 84 -0.82 0.41 19.18
N GLU A 85 -1.23 0.91 20.34
CA GLU A 85 -1.66 0.08 21.47
C GLU A 85 -3.18 0.08 21.62
N THR A 86 -3.82 1.13 21.15
CA THR A 86 -5.28 1.27 21.11
C THR A 86 -5.77 1.43 19.67
N VAL A 87 -7.06 1.16 19.46
CA VAL A 87 -7.70 1.32 18.14
C VAL A 87 -8.94 2.19 18.30
N ASP A 88 -8.78 3.48 18.04
CA ASP A 88 -9.88 4.41 17.83
C ASP A 88 -10.05 4.67 16.32
N PHE A 89 -11.21 4.29 15.78
CA PHE A 89 -11.49 4.47 14.35
C PHE A 89 -11.70 5.94 13.96
N ASP A 90 -12.10 6.79 14.91
CA ASP A 90 -12.38 8.21 14.63
C ASP A 90 -11.08 9.01 14.45
N GLU A 91 -9.95 8.49 14.94
CA GLU A 91 -8.64 9.13 14.84
C GLU A 91 -7.91 8.82 13.52
N ILE A 92 -8.30 7.77 12.80
CA ILE A 92 -7.60 7.32 11.58
C ILE A 92 -7.50 8.44 10.53
N GLU A 93 -8.55 9.22 10.31
CA GLU A 93 -8.51 10.29 9.29
C GLU A 93 -8.04 11.64 9.85
N ARG A 94 -7.71 11.72 11.14
CA ARG A 94 -7.37 12.97 11.84
C ARG A 94 -5.88 13.26 11.94
N ASN A 95 -5.03 12.31 11.55
CA ASN A 95 -3.58 12.43 11.60
C ASN A 95 -2.94 11.97 10.28
N PRO A 96 -1.73 12.45 9.95
CA PRO A 96 -1.09 12.16 8.67
C PRO A 96 -0.62 10.71 8.50
N PHE A 97 -0.57 9.92 9.57
CA PHE A 97 -0.13 8.52 9.54
C PHE A 97 -1.25 7.52 9.31
N PHE A 98 -2.50 7.96 9.41
CA PHE A 98 -3.65 7.05 9.51
C PHE A 98 -3.53 6.07 10.68
N CYS A 99 -2.90 6.51 11.78
CA CYS A 99 -2.76 5.74 13.01
C CYS A 99 -4.07 5.82 13.81
N PRO A 100 -4.60 4.73 14.37
CA PRO A 100 -5.80 4.76 15.19
C PRO A 100 -5.51 5.11 16.65
N ASP A 101 -4.25 5.38 17.00
CA ASP A 101 -3.78 5.68 18.35
C ASP A 101 -3.13 7.06 18.37
N ALA A 102 -3.91 8.06 18.79
CA ALA A 102 -3.46 9.45 18.85
C ALA A 102 -2.23 9.65 19.76
N SER A 103 -2.05 8.80 20.79
CA SER A 103 -0.92 8.90 21.72
C SER A 103 0.43 8.56 21.08
N LYS A 104 0.42 7.87 19.92
CA LYS A 104 1.63 7.47 19.20
C LYS A 104 2.04 8.44 18.11
N VAL A 105 1.17 9.38 17.73
CA VAL A 105 1.38 10.26 16.57
C VAL A 105 2.63 11.13 16.73
N GLU A 106 2.81 11.78 17.89
CA GLU A 106 3.99 12.62 18.15
C GLU A 106 5.30 11.82 18.04
N ALA A 107 5.35 10.62 18.62
CA ALA A 107 6.52 9.75 18.52
C ALA A 107 6.81 9.33 17.07
N MET A 108 5.77 9.11 16.25
CA MET A 108 5.93 8.80 14.82
C MET A 108 6.48 9.99 14.04
N GLU A 109 6.04 11.22 14.35
CA GLU A 109 6.55 12.45 13.73
C GLU A 109 8.04 12.64 14.04
N GLU A 110 8.42 12.53 15.31
CA GLU A 110 9.82 12.63 15.74
C GLU A 110 10.70 11.58 15.06
N TYR A 111 10.22 10.34 15.00
CA TYR A 111 10.94 9.24 14.37
C TYR A 111 11.13 9.45 12.86
N MET A 112 10.08 9.89 12.15
CA MET A 112 10.19 10.20 10.72
C MET A 112 11.08 11.41 10.45
N ALA A 113 11.05 12.42 11.31
CA ALA A 113 11.94 13.58 11.20
C ALA A 113 13.41 13.17 11.38
N ALA A 114 13.71 12.26 12.31
CA ALA A 114 15.05 11.71 12.49
C ALA A 114 15.51 10.92 11.24
N LEU A 115 14.69 9.98 10.75
CA LEU A 115 14.99 9.22 9.54
C LEU A 115 15.22 10.12 8.33
N SER A 116 14.42 11.18 8.17
CA SER A 116 14.58 12.12 7.06
C SER A 116 15.90 12.89 7.14
N LYS A 117 16.39 13.25 8.33
CA LYS A 117 17.70 13.90 8.51
C LYS A 117 18.86 12.97 8.13
N GLU A 118 18.68 11.68 8.36
CA GLU A 118 19.66 10.64 8.00
C GLU A 118 19.57 10.20 6.53
N GLY A 119 18.55 10.64 5.79
CA GLY A 119 18.29 10.16 4.43
C GLY A 119 17.88 8.69 4.40
N ASN A 120 17.25 8.21 5.47
CA ASN A 120 16.87 6.82 5.65
C ASN A 120 15.35 6.61 5.50
N SER A 121 14.92 5.36 5.44
CA SER A 121 13.52 4.97 5.30
C SER A 121 13.18 3.81 6.23
N ILE A 122 11.91 3.64 6.53
CA ILE A 122 11.42 2.55 7.38
C ILE A 122 10.14 1.94 6.82
N GLY A 123 9.92 0.67 7.16
CA GLY A 123 8.67 -0.02 6.85
C GLY A 123 7.55 0.31 7.85
N ALA A 124 6.35 -0.14 7.51
CA ALA A 124 5.17 -0.04 8.36
C ALA A 124 4.34 -1.32 8.26
N LYS A 125 3.50 -1.55 9.28
CA LYS A 125 2.46 -2.58 9.28
C LYS A 125 1.11 -1.88 9.19
N ILE A 126 0.29 -2.34 8.25
CA ILE A 126 -1.07 -1.87 8.04
C ILE A 126 -2.02 -2.98 8.46
N SER A 127 -3.03 -2.63 9.25
CA SER A 127 -4.14 -3.52 9.60
C SER A 127 -5.34 -3.20 8.74
N VAL A 128 -6.05 -4.23 8.28
CA VAL A 128 -7.31 -4.10 7.53
C VAL A 128 -8.38 -4.91 8.25
N LEU A 129 -9.52 -4.30 8.51
CA LEU A 129 -10.67 -4.91 9.15
C LEU A 129 -11.89 -4.85 8.22
N ALA A 130 -12.57 -5.98 8.07
CA ALA A 130 -13.87 -6.06 7.42
C ALA A 130 -14.93 -6.49 8.45
N THR A 131 -16.01 -5.73 8.57
CA THR A 131 -17.15 -6.04 9.45
C THR A 131 -18.39 -6.34 8.63
N SER A 132 -19.36 -7.04 9.23
CA SER A 132 -20.60 -7.46 8.55
C SER A 132 -20.34 -8.21 7.24
N VAL A 133 -19.34 -9.12 7.27
CA VAL A 133 -18.98 -9.96 6.12
C VAL A 133 -19.99 -11.10 6.01
N PRO A 134 -20.61 -11.33 4.83
CA PRO A 134 -21.51 -12.46 4.62
C PRO A 134 -20.85 -13.81 4.91
N VAL A 135 -21.62 -14.72 5.49
CA VAL A 135 -21.18 -16.12 5.68
C VAL A 135 -21.12 -16.82 4.32
N GLY A 136 -20.08 -17.63 4.10
CA GLY A 136 -19.94 -18.45 2.90
C GLY A 136 -19.15 -17.83 1.76
N LEU A 137 -18.43 -16.71 1.98
CA LEU A 137 -17.52 -16.16 0.98
C LEU A 137 -16.23 -17.01 0.84
N GLY A 138 -15.79 -17.17 -0.41
CA GLY A 138 -14.62 -17.96 -0.78
C GLY A 138 -14.99 -19.32 -1.35
N GLU A 139 -14.05 -19.93 -2.06
CA GLU A 139 -14.23 -21.24 -2.68
C GLU A 139 -13.45 -22.34 -1.93
N PRO A 140 -13.77 -23.62 -2.15
CA PRO A 140 -13.01 -24.72 -1.58
C PRO A 140 -11.57 -24.80 -2.12
N VAL A 141 -10.68 -25.35 -1.30
CA VAL A 141 -9.32 -25.85 -1.63
C VAL A 141 -8.34 -24.82 -2.21
N PHE A 142 -8.57 -24.32 -3.43
CA PHE A 142 -7.60 -23.50 -4.19
C PHE A 142 -7.89 -21.99 -4.15
N ASP A 143 -9.15 -21.59 -4.08
CA ASP A 143 -9.57 -20.17 -4.08
C ASP A 143 -10.29 -19.83 -2.76
N ARG A 144 -9.72 -20.34 -1.66
CA ARG A 144 -10.15 -19.99 -0.30
C ARG A 144 -9.96 -18.48 -0.10
N LEU A 145 -10.88 -17.86 0.63
CA LEU A 145 -10.89 -16.41 0.81
C LEU A 145 -9.57 -15.88 1.41
N ASP A 146 -8.98 -16.58 2.38
CA ASP A 146 -7.69 -16.24 2.97
C ASP A 146 -6.54 -16.31 1.96
N ALA A 147 -6.55 -17.32 1.08
CA ALA A 147 -5.57 -17.47 0.01
C ALA A 147 -5.67 -16.33 -1.02
N ASP A 148 -6.88 -15.96 -1.43
CA ASP A 148 -7.12 -14.86 -2.35
C ASP A 148 -6.76 -13.51 -1.75
N LEU A 149 -7.09 -13.28 -0.48
CA LEU A 149 -6.68 -12.09 0.26
C LEU A 149 -5.16 -12.01 0.36
N ALA A 150 -4.49 -13.11 0.69
CA ALA A 150 -3.02 -13.15 0.77
C ALA A 150 -2.38 -12.83 -0.58
N LYS A 151 -2.88 -13.42 -1.67
CA LYS A 151 -2.43 -13.11 -3.04
C LYS A 151 -2.66 -11.65 -3.41
N ALA A 152 -3.84 -11.11 -3.11
CA ALA A 152 -4.18 -9.71 -3.39
C ALA A 152 -3.25 -8.76 -2.63
N LEU A 153 -3.04 -8.98 -1.34
CA LEU A 153 -2.19 -8.16 -0.48
C LEU A 153 -0.70 -8.27 -0.86
N MET A 154 -0.19 -9.49 -1.04
CA MET A 154 1.21 -9.73 -1.39
C MET A 154 1.58 -9.23 -2.79
N SER A 155 0.58 -9.06 -3.67
CA SER A 155 0.78 -8.46 -5.00
C SER A 155 0.97 -6.94 -4.98
N ILE A 156 0.80 -6.29 -3.83
CA ILE A 156 1.06 -4.86 -3.66
C ILE A 156 2.57 -4.67 -3.50
N ASN A 157 3.14 -3.73 -4.26
CA ASN A 157 4.57 -3.44 -4.20
C ASN A 157 5.02 -3.14 -2.76
N ALA A 158 6.19 -3.67 -2.40
CA ALA A 158 6.84 -3.56 -1.08
C ALA A 158 6.19 -4.35 0.08
N VAL A 159 5.07 -5.05 -0.12
CA VAL A 159 4.52 -5.96 0.90
C VAL A 159 5.42 -7.21 1.04
N LYS A 160 5.70 -7.62 2.28
CA LYS A 160 6.62 -8.73 2.61
C LYS A 160 6.06 -9.79 3.56
N GLY A 161 4.90 -9.57 4.17
CA GLY A 161 4.29 -10.46 5.16
C GLY A 161 4.06 -9.77 6.49
#